data_AF-A0A0Q0CWT2-F1
#
_entry.id   AF-A0A0Q0CWT2-F1
#
_cell.length_a   1.000
_cell.length_b   1.000
_cell.length_c   1.000
_cell.angle_alpha   90.00
_cell.angle_beta   90.00
_cell.angle_gamma   90.00
#
_symmetry.space_group_name_H-M   'P 1'
#
loop_
_entity.id
_entity.type
_entity.pdbx_description
1 polymer ?
#
loop_
_entity_poly.entity_id
_entity_poly.type
_entity_poly.pdbx_seq_one_letter_code
_entity_poly.pdbx_strand_id
1 'polypeptide(L)' 'MGTAFDTMEEKSHHFYADLPVDVQRHRLMLLGIMLAAGFQAIATEWWHYELPNADDYPLLDDE' A
#
# COMPACT_ATOMS: atom_id res chain seq x y z
N MET A 1 -0.60 1.50 -11.32
CA MET A 1 0.15 0.64 -10.39
C MET A 1 -0.21 -0.84 -10.57
N GLY A 2 -0.44 -1.33 -11.80
CA GLY A 2 -0.77 -2.74 -12.07
C GLY A 2 -2.24 -3.13 -11.88
N THR A 3 -2.93 -2.46 -10.95
CA THR A 3 -4.39 -2.52 -10.72
C THR A 3 -4.92 -1.10 -10.48
N ALA A 4 -6.26 -0.95 -10.45
CA ALA A 4 -6.88 0.29 -9.97
C ALA A 4 -6.79 0.36 -8.43
N PHE A 5 -7.07 1.55 -7.88
CA PHE A 5 -7.28 1.70 -6.43
C PHE A 5 -8.46 0.81 -5.98
N ASP A 6 -8.44 0.31 -4.74
CA ASP A 6 -9.44 -0.61 -4.16
C ASP A 6 -9.69 -1.92 -4.93
N THR A 7 -8.77 -2.33 -5.80
CA THR A 7 -8.89 -3.61 -6.52
C THR A 7 -8.47 -4.78 -5.63
N MET A 8 -9.41 -5.52 -5.05
CA MET A 8 -9.14 -6.62 -4.13
C MET A 8 -8.73 -7.94 -4.84
N GLU A 9 -7.60 -7.92 -5.54
CA GLU A 9 -7.02 -9.05 -6.27
C GLU A 9 -5.55 -9.29 -5.87
N GLU A 10 -5.03 -10.51 -6.09
CA GLU A 10 -3.62 -10.85 -5.81
C GLU A 10 -2.63 -9.92 -6.54
N LYS A 11 -3.01 -9.44 -7.73
CA LYS A 11 -2.23 -8.47 -8.50
C LYS A 11 -2.01 -7.15 -7.75
N SER A 12 -2.83 -6.82 -6.76
CA SER A 12 -2.68 -5.64 -5.91
C SER A 12 -1.62 -5.80 -4.83
N HIS A 13 -1.16 -7.02 -4.53
CA HIS A 13 -0.12 -7.27 -3.53
C HIS A 13 1.16 -6.53 -3.87
N HIS A 14 1.83 -5.95 -2.87
CA HIS A 14 2.99 -5.07 -3.06
C HIS A 14 4.07 -5.64 -3.99
N PHE A 15 4.37 -6.93 -3.85
CA PHE A 15 5.43 -7.64 -4.56
C PHE A 15 4.93 -8.65 -5.60
N TYR A 16 3.72 -8.46 -6.13
CA TYR A 16 3.23 -9.30 -7.22
C TYR A 16 4.18 -9.23 -8.44
N ALA A 17 4.79 -10.36 -8.78
CA ALA A 17 5.95 -10.42 -9.69
C ALA A 17 5.59 -10.26 -11.17
N ASP A 18 4.37 -10.64 -11.58
CA ASP A 18 3.93 -10.61 -12.98
C ASP A 18 3.36 -9.23 -13.37
N LEU A 19 4.18 -8.20 -13.17
CA LEU A 19 3.90 -6.83 -13.57
C LEU A 19 5.01 -6.28 -14.45
N PRO A 20 4.70 -5.35 -15.37
CA PRO A 20 5.70 -4.59 -16.09
C PRO A 20 6.74 -3.96 -15.14
N VAL A 21 8.00 -3.93 -15.56
CA VAL A 21 9.14 -3.47 -14.73
C VAL A 21 8.95 -2.02 -14.26
N ASP A 22 8.35 -1.16 -15.08
CA ASP A 22 8.01 0.21 -14.70
C ASP A 22 6.98 0.26 -13.58
N VAL A 23 5.98 -0.61 -13.60
CA VAL A 23 4.99 -0.72 -12.51
C VAL A 23 5.64 -1.17 -11.22
N GLN A 24 6.52 -2.18 -11.27
CA GLN A 24 7.27 -2.63 -10.10
C GLN A 24 8.14 -1.49 -9.54
N ARG A 25 8.81 -0.73 -10.40
CA ARG A 25 9.59 0.45 -10.01
C ARG A 25 8.73 1.52 -9.32
N HIS A 26 7.55 1.83 -9.86
CA HIS A 26 6.64 2.79 -9.24
C HIS A 26 6.15 2.31 -7.86
N ARG A 27 5.85 1.00 -7.71
CA ARG A 27 5.48 0.40 -6.42
C ARG A 27 6.60 0.50 -5.40
N LEU A 28 7.83 0.17 -5.79
CA LEU A 28 9.00 0.28 -4.91
C LEU A 28 9.31 1.73 -4.55
N MET A 29 9.11 2.68 -5.47
CA MET A 29 9.31 4.10 -5.19
C MET A 29 8.28 4.63 -4.18
N LEU A 30 7.00 4.30 -4.36
CA LEU A 30 5.96 4.64 -3.38
C LEU A 30 6.26 4.00 -2.02
N LEU A 31 6.55 2.69 -2.00
CA LEU A 31 6.90 1.97 -0.79
C LEU A 31 8.09 2.62 -0.06
N GLY A 32 9.16 2.94 -0.78
CA GLY A 32 10.34 3.59 -0.19
C GLY A 32 10.03 4.97 0.40
N ILE A 33 9.24 5.79 -0.28
CA ILE A 33 8.82 7.11 0.22
C ILE A 33 7.99 6.97 1.49
N MET A 34 7.00 6.09 1.49
CA MET A 34 6.07 5.93 2.62
C MET A 34 6.77 5.33 3.84
N LEU A 35 7.64 4.33 3.64
CA LEU A 35 8.46 3.77 4.72
C LEU A 35 9.41 4.83 5.30
N ALA A 36 10.05 5.63 4.45
CA ALA A 36 10.92 6.72 4.92
C ALA A 36 10.16 7.83 5.66
N ALA A 37 8.87 8.01 5.34
CA ALA A 37 7.97 8.92 6.03
C ALA A 37 7.38 8.34 7.34
N GLY A 38 7.70 7.09 7.69
CA GLY A 38 7.27 6.45 8.93
C GLY A 38 5.96 5.68 8.85
N PHE A 39 5.41 5.48 7.64
CA PHE A 39 4.22 4.64 7.44
C PHE A 39 4.58 3.16 7.34
N GLN A 40 3.59 2.30 7.58
CA GLN A 40 3.64 0.87 7.33
C GLN A 40 2.74 0.52 6.14
N ALA A 41 3.16 -0.45 5.34
CA ALA A 41 2.42 -0.90 4.17
C ALA A 41 1.62 -2.16 4.47
N ILE A 42 0.47 -2.34 3.82
CA ILE A 42 -0.26 -3.61 3.83
C ILE A 42 0.17 -4.46 2.64
N ALA A 43 0.56 -5.71 2.90
CA ALA A 43 1.14 -6.58 1.87
C ALA A 43 0.20 -6.83 0.67
N THR A 44 -1.11 -6.81 0.89
CA THR A 44 -2.14 -7.13 -0.11
C THR A 44 -2.56 -5.95 -0.99
N GLU A 45 -2.21 -4.71 -0.62
CA GLU A 45 -2.75 -3.48 -1.22
C GLU A 45 -1.64 -2.46 -1.48
N TRP A 46 -1.19 -2.31 -2.73
CA TRP A 46 -0.08 -1.39 -3.06
C TRP A 46 -0.33 0.07 -2.69
N TRP A 47 -1.59 0.47 -2.50
CA TRP A 47 -2.01 1.83 -2.16
C TRP A 47 -2.14 2.07 -0.65
N HIS A 48 -2.23 1.02 0.16
CA HIS A 48 -2.58 1.14 1.56
C HIS A 48 -1.35 1.37 2.42
N TYR A 49 -1.40 2.45 3.18
CA TYR A 49 -0.38 2.80 4.16
C TYR A 49 -1.04 3.34 5.43
N GLU A 50 -0.54 2.92 6.58
CA GLU A 50 -1.05 3.31 7.89
C GLU A 50 0.08 3.80 8.79
N LEU A 51 -0.29 4.54 9.84
CA LEU A 51 0.66 4.87 10.90
C LEU A 51 0.93 3.63 11.76
N PRO A 52 2.14 3.52 12.34
CA PRO A 52 2.42 2.48 13.32
C PRO A 52 1.39 2.50 14.45
N ASN A 53 0.86 1.32 14.78
CA ASN A 53 -0.16 1.12 15.81
C ASN A 53 -1.42 1.97 15.58
N ALA A 54 -1.91 2.06 14.33
CA ALA A 54 -3.15 2.76 14.02
C ALA A 54 -4.34 2.28 14.87
N ASP A 55 -4.36 0.99 15.22
CA ASP A 55 -5.37 0.37 16.07
C ASP A 55 -5.38 0.87 17.54
N ASP A 56 -4.33 1.58 17.99
CA ASP A 56 -4.30 2.19 19.33
C ASP A 56 -5.22 3.42 19.42
N TYR A 57 -5.61 3.99 18.28
CA TYR A 57 -6.46 5.19 18.23
C TYR A 57 -7.94 4.81 18.23
N PRO A 58 -8.81 5.57 18.92
CA PRO A 58 -10.23 5.33 18.87
C PRO A 58 -10.77 5.53 17.44
N LEU A 59 -11.73 4.71 17.05
CA LEU A 59 -12.48 4.92 15.83
C LEU A 59 -13.17 6.28 15.88
N LEU A 60 -13.09 7.01 14.78
CA LEU A 60 -13.90 8.21 14.60
C LEU A 60 -15.31 7.78 14.22
N ASP A 61 -16.30 8.37 14.87
CA ASP A 61 -17.69 8.21 14.47
C ASP A 61 -17.93 9.04 13.20
N ASP A 62 -18.67 8.47 12.25
CA ASP A 62 -19.20 9.21 11.11
C ASP A 62 -20.37 10.08 11.64
N GLU A 63 -20.16 11.41 11.75
CA GLU A 63 -21.25 12.35 12.06
C GLU A 63 -22.39 12.32 11.03
#